data_AF-A0A518DDG0-F1
#
_entry.id   AF-A0A518DDG0-F1
#
_cell.length_a   1.000
_cell.length_b   1.000
_cell.length_c   1.000
_cell.angle_alpha   90.00
_cell.angle_beta   90.00
_cell.angle_gamma   90.00
#
_symmetry.space_group_name_H-M   'P 1'
#
loop_
_entity.id
_entity.type
_entity.pdbx_description
1 polymer ?
#
loop_
_entity_poly.entity_id
_entity_poly.type
_entity_poly.pdbx_seq_one_letter_code
_entity_poly.pdbx_strand_id
1 'polypeptide(L)'
;MSRFLLAVGFITLGGLLPGEASADKVHSYTFNNATRSVGGIIDSIGGVNGTLIDPAGTYGVIAGGKVDLSRNNGANSDQPGASDPSGIDVGAYIDLPNGFSNSVFATNNAATFEAWITVDQNRNFARIWDFGTSIGGENISNGGNGEYLSLAANGGAGLQFASRESSSNTAIAINQTPAGPVPVGVQSHVVVTIDGNDTSAGPAGTVKLYLNNVAVGSGKIADMLPLDDVANFGSLLPVNQWIGRSQFNNALFDGFYDEFNVYNTALTPAEIDASFVAKPAPFNGPKVSIDRSSGVVTLFNDTGNAQSLTAFSITSGALALDPSGLAPIAGWTTTSTTDGQVSQSGGTPMAIDATGFSLGTVWTRAPFQDLSLEFTLQGGGTGFAAVTYTGDPVLRSDFNLDGVVNLSDYATFLANSYKPVTAPKIDAYFLGDLDGDLDVDSNDFRLFKADFLAAGNALGALAAFEAAAVPEPSSVLLAISAAAATAVAVRRRR
;
A
#
# COMPACT_ATOMS: atom_id res chain seq x y z
N MET A 1 24.52 57.47 54.92
CA MET A 1 24.51 57.10 53.49
C MET A 1 23.62 55.88 53.33
N SER A 2 22.36 56.07 52.93
CA SER A 2 21.47 54.96 52.58
C SER A 2 20.68 55.36 51.34
N ARG A 3 20.74 54.51 50.32
CA ARG A 3 20.32 54.79 48.94
C ARG A 3 18.80 54.65 48.83
N PHE A 4 18.13 55.69 48.33
CA PHE A 4 16.75 55.60 47.84
C PHE A 4 16.79 54.99 46.43
N LEU A 5 16.19 53.80 46.26
CA LEU A 5 15.89 53.22 44.96
C LEU A 5 14.48 53.63 44.56
N LEU A 6 14.35 54.32 43.42
CA LEU A 6 13.09 54.68 42.78
C LEU A 6 12.63 53.49 41.92
N ALA A 7 11.55 52.82 42.30
CA ALA A 7 10.91 51.80 41.47
C ALA A 7 9.89 52.47 40.54
N VAL A 8 10.20 52.51 39.24
CA VAL A 8 9.25 52.90 38.19
C VAL A 8 8.45 51.66 37.81
N GLY A 9 7.16 51.63 38.15
CA GLY A 9 6.23 50.57 37.73
C GLY A 9 5.79 50.80 36.29
N PHE A 10 6.18 49.90 35.39
CA PHE A 10 5.55 49.76 34.08
C PHE A 10 4.29 48.90 34.24
N ILE A 11 3.10 49.51 34.08
CA ILE A 11 1.85 48.79 33.87
C ILE A 11 1.80 48.45 32.38
N THR A 12 2.15 47.22 32.02
CA THR A 12 1.81 46.67 30.69
C THR A 12 0.35 46.25 30.73
N LEU A 13 -0.50 47.06 30.11
CA LEU A 13 -1.88 46.71 29.77
C LEU A 13 -1.82 45.65 28.66
N GLY A 14 -1.74 44.38 29.05
CA GLY A 14 -1.84 43.25 28.11
C GLY A 14 -3.27 43.13 27.63
N GLY A 15 -3.57 43.73 26.47
CA GLY A 15 -4.79 43.41 25.75
C GLY A 15 -4.79 41.92 25.42
N LEU A 16 -5.79 41.19 25.91
CA LEU A 16 -6.12 39.88 25.36
C LEU A 16 -6.44 40.09 23.88
N LEU A 17 -5.51 39.71 23.01
CA LEU A 17 -5.86 39.39 21.64
C LEU A 17 -6.85 38.22 21.71
N PRO A 18 -7.96 38.25 20.96
CA PRO A 18 -8.81 37.07 20.83
C PRO A 18 -7.93 35.93 20.34
N GLY A 19 -7.88 34.82 21.09
CA GLY A 19 -7.19 33.63 20.66
C GLY A 19 -7.76 33.22 19.31
N GLU A 20 -6.88 33.01 18.32
CA GLU A 20 -7.28 32.39 17.06
C GLU A 20 -7.99 31.08 17.40
N ALA A 21 -9.21 30.91 16.89
CA ALA A 21 -9.92 29.66 17.04
C ALA A 21 -9.04 28.56 16.45
N SER A 22 -8.69 27.56 17.25
CA SER A 22 -7.97 26.37 16.80
C SER A 22 -8.70 25.80 15.58
N ALA A 23 -7.99 25.48 14.50
CA ALA A 23 -8.60 24.73 13.42
C ALA A 23 -9.26 23.45 13.93
N ASP A 24 -10.52 23.23 13.57
CA ASP A 24 -11.24 22.02 13.94
C ASP A 24 -10.89 20.92 12.93
N LYS A 25 -10.05 19.98 13.37
CA LYS A 25 -9.94 18.68 12.70
C LYS A 25 -11.28 17.98 12.86
N VAL A 26 -11.98 17.76 11.75
CA VAL A 26 -13.35 17.21 11.74
C VAL A 26 -13.41 15.75 11.32
N HIS A 27 -12.39 15.28 10.58
CA HIS A 27 -12.23 13.86 10.24
C HIS A 27 -10.78 13.43 10.40
N SER A 28 -10.57 12.20 10.88
CA SER A 28 -9.22 11.63 11.02
C SER A 28 -9.22 10.12 10.83
N TYR A 29 -8.52 9.68 9.79
CA TYR A 29 -8.32 8.29 9.41
C TYR A 29 -6.86 7.92 9.68
N THR A 30 -6.60 7.36 10.87
CA THR A 30 -5.26 6.91 11.29
C THR A 30 -4.95 5.47 10.89
N PHE A 31 -5.93 4.76 10.33
CA PHE A 31 -5.91 3.35 9.95
C PHE A 31 -5.50 2.34 11.06
N ASN A 32 -5.28 2.79 12.30
CA ASN A 32 -4.91 1.95 13.44
C ASN A 32 -5.93 0.85 13.76
N ASN A 33 -7.21 1.14 13.53
CA ASN A 33 -8.33 0.21 13.75
C ASN A 33 -9.01 -0.14 12.42
N ALA A 34 -8.29 0.00 11.30
CA ALA A 34 -8.85 -0.30 10.00
C ALA A 34 -9.11 -1.81 9.87
N THR A 35 -10.23 -2.17 9.27
CA THR A 35 -10.61 -3.55 8.95
C THR A 35 -11.02 -3.64 7.49
N ARG A 36 -11.09 -4.87 6.95
CA ARG A 36 -11.59 -5.11 5.59
C ARG A 36 -13.12 -5.13 5.49
N SER A 37 -13.83 -5.01 6.62
CA SER A 37 -15.29 -4.97 6.62
C SER A 37 -15.80 -3.67 5.99
N VAL A 38 -17.05 -3.68 5.52
CA VAL A 38 -17.75 -2.46 5.08
C VAL A 38 -17.79 -1.47 6.24
N GLY A 39 -17.41 -0.21 5.99
CA GLY A 39 -17.25 0.80 7.03
C GLY A 39 -16.02 0.57 7.93
N GLY A 40 -15.09 -0.30 7.50
CA GLY A 40 -13.90 -0.69 8.24
C GLY A 40 -12.78 0.35 8.22
N ILE A 41 -12.83 1.37 7.37
CA ILE A 41 -11.89 2.49 7.41
C ILE A 41 -12.45 3.55 8.36
N ILE A 42 -11.99 3.51 9.61
CA ILE A 42 -12.60 4.26 10.70
C ILE A 42 -12.20 5.74 10.68
N ASP A 43 -13.18 6.62 10.65
CA ASP A 43 -13.04 8.03 10.98
C ASP A 43 -13.19 8.20 12.50
N SER A 44 -12.08 8.51 13.16
CA SER A 44 -11.99 8.60 14.62
C SER A 44 -12.60 9.88 15.20
N ILE A 45 -13.01 10.85 14.37
CA ILE A 45 -13.55 12.13 14.83
C ILE A 45 -14.98 12.34 14.34
N GLY A 46 -15.21 12.35 13.02
CA GLY A 46 -16.49 12.70 12.43
C GLY A 46 -17.46 11.52 12.29
N GLY A 47 -16.98 10.28 12.49
CA GLY A 47 -17.76 9.05 12.35
C GLY A 47 -18.15 8.70 10.90
N VAL A 48 -17.55 9.38 9.91
CA VAL A 48 -17.81 9.13 8.48
C VAL A 48 -16.88 8.03 8.00
N ASN A 49 -17.18 6.79 8.38
CA ASN A 49 -16.31 5.65 8.06
C ASN A 49 -16.34 5.32 6.55
N GLY A 50 -15.15 5.06 6.00
CA GLY A 50 -14.97 4.57 4.63
C GLY A 50 -14.92 3.05 4.53
N THR A 51 -14.84 2.55 3.30
CA THR A 51 -14.66 1.13 2.98
C THR A 51 -13.46 0.95 2.05
N LEU A 52 -12.58 0.00 2.37
CA LEU A 52 -11.55 -0.44 1.44
C LEU A 52 -12.22 -1.31 0.36
N ILE A 53 -12.25 -0.83 -0.87
CA ILE A 53 -12.72 -1.60 -2.02
C ILE A 53 -11.55 -2.39 -2.56
N ASP A 54 -11.64 -3.72 -2.42
CA ASP A 54 -10.70 -4.69 -2.98
C ASP A 54 -11.39 -6.07 -3.09
N PRO A 55 -12.31 -6.25 -4.06
CA PRO A 55 -13.06 -7.50 -4.22
C PRO A 55 -12.18 -8.74 -4.43
N ALA A 56 -11.03 -8.59 -5.09
CA ALA A 56 -10.08 -9.68 -5.28
C ALA A 56 -9.35 -10.07 -3.98
N GLY A 57 -9.29 -9.16 -3.01
CA GLY A 57 -8.66 -9.39 -1.71
C GLY A 57 -7.13 -9.34 -1.74
N THR A 58 -6.53 -8.96 -2.87
CA THR A 58 -5.10 -9.11 -3.14
C THR A 58 -4.36 -7.79 -3.28
N TYR A 59 -5.06 -6.67 -3.51
CA TYR A 59 -4.42 -5.41 -3.87
C TYR A 59 -4.26 -4.46 -2.68
N GLY A 60 -5.28 -4.35 -1.83
CA GLY A 60 -5.25 -3.51 -0.65
C GLY A 60 -4.83 -4.33 0.56
N VAL A 61 -3.84 -3.90 1.31
CA VAL A 61 -3.43 -4.54 2.56
C VAL A 61 -3.56 -3.53 3.71
N ILE A 62 -4.13 -3.96 4.82
CA ILE A 62 -4.18 -3.17 6.05
C ILE A 62 -3.19 -3.80 7.01
N ALA A 63 -2.20 -3.04 7.46
CA ALA A 63 -1.20 -3.51 8.41
C ALA A 63 -0.55 -2.35 9.14
N GLY A 64 -0.34 -2.50 10.45
CA GLY A 64 0.46 -1.56 11.24
C GLY A 64 -0.01 -0.11 11.20
N GLY A 65 -1.32 0.11 11.17
CA GLY A 65 -1.90 1.46 11.11
C GLY A 65 -1.74 2.12 9.74
N LYS A 66 -1.69 1.33 8.67
CA LYS A 66 -1.55 1.83 7.30
C LYS A 66 -2.46 1.07 6.36
N VAL A 67 -2.77 1.72 5.23
CA VAL A 67 -3.33 1.07 4.05
C VAL A 67 -2.26 1.05 2.97
N ASP A 68 -1.86 -0.15 2.58
CA ASP A 68 -0.93 -0.45 1.50
C ASP A 68 -1.72 -0.74 0.23
N LEU A 69 -1.56 0.12 -0.77
CA LEU A 69 -2.10 0.00 -2.12
C LEU A 69 -0.98 -0.16 -3.16
N SER A 70 0.25 -0.50 -2.77
CA SER A 70 1.39 -0.62 -3.70
C SER A 70 1.25 -1.79 -4.69
N ARG A 71 0.28 -2.68 -4.43
CA ARG A 71 -0.04 -3.79 -5.33
C ARG A 71 -0.95 -3.39 -6.49
N ASN A 72 -1.37 -2.12 -6.59
CA ASN A 72 -2.12 -1.57 -7.73
C ASN A 72 -1.30 -1.49 -9.04
N ASN A 73 -0.39 -2.44 -9.26
CA ASN A 73 0.66 -2.37 -10.26
C ASN A 73 0.12 -2.34 -11.69
N GLY A 74 -0.01 -1.13 -12.25
CA GLY A 74 -0.53 -0.89 -13.60
C GLY A 74 -2.05 -0.92 -13.71
N ALA A 75 -2.76 -0.99 -12.58
CA ALA A 75 -4.21 -0.98 -12.51
C ALA A 75 -4.78 0.41 -12.83
N ASN A 76 -5.92 0.45 -13.53
CA ASN A 76 -6.60 1.68 -13.89
C ASN A 76 -7.93 1.85 -13.14
N SER A 77 -8.39 3.10 -13.04
CA SER A 77 -9.58 3.46 -12.28
C SER A 77 -10.88 3.01 -12.94
N ASP A 78 -10.89 2.72 -14.25
CA ASP A 78 -12.05 2.28 -15.05
C ASP A 78 -12.53 0.85 -14.74
N GLN A 79 -11.97 0.22 -13.70
CA GLN A 79 -12.51 -1.01 -13.14
C GLN A 79 -13.98 -0.84 -12.68
N PRO A 80 -14.80 -1.91 -12.78
CA PRO A 80 -16.24 -1.83 -12.49
C PRO A 80 -16.57 -1.64 -10.99
N GLY A 81 -15.59 -1.79 -10.10
CA GLY A 81 -15.68 -1.39 -8.69
C GLY A 81 -16.49 -2.35 -7.82
N ALA A 82 -16.86 -1.92 -6.61
CA ALA A 82 -17.53 -2.75 -5.60
C ALA A 82 -18.86 -3.39 -6.03
N SER A 83 -19.49 -2.86 -7.08
CA SER A 83 -20.75 -3.37 -7.64
C SER A 83 -20.60 -4.49 -8.66
N ASP A 84 -19.37 -4.89 -9.03
CA ASP A 84 -19.16 -5.96 -10.00
C ASP A 84 -19.35 -7.36 -9.38
N PRO A 85 -20.40 -8.11 -9.77
CA PRO A 85 -20.57 -9.49 -9.33
C PRO A 85 -19.51 -10.45 -9.87
N SER A 86 -18.67 -10.04 -10.84
CA SER A 86 -17.58 -10.86 -11.37
C SER A 86 -16.43 -11.03 -10.36
N GLY A 87 -16.26 -10.07 -9.44
CA GLY A 87 -15.15 -10.07 -8.48
C GLY A 87 -13.76 -9.82 -9.09
N ILE A 88 -13.70 -9.41 -10.37
CA ILE A 88 -12.45 -9.20 -11.12
C ILE A 88 -12.07 -7.71 -11.12
N ASP A 89 -12.11 -7.06 -9.96
CA ASP A 89 -11.44 -5.76 -9.79
C ASP A 89 -9.92 -5.99 -9.86
N VAL A 90 -9.20 -5.08 -10.50
CA VAL A 90 -7.76 -5.17 -10.75
C VAL A 90 -6.95 -4.21 -9.89
N GLY A 91 -7.55 -3.66 -8.82
CA GLY A 91 -6.86 -2.82 -7.85
C GLY A 91 -7.76 -2.37 -6.71
N ALA A 92 -7.16 -1.77 -5.69
CA ALA A 92 -7.82 -1.33 -4.47
C ALA A 92 -7.82 0.19 -4.28
N TYR A 93 -8.83 0.69 -3.59
CA TYR A 93 -8.99 2.11 -3.23
C TYR A 93 -9.92 2.22 -2.02
N ILE A 94 -9.99 3.39 -1.38
CA ILE A 94 -10.95 3.64 -0.30
C ILE A 94 -12.10 4.47 -0.85
N ASP A 95 -13.32 4.03 -0.55
CA ASP A 95 -14.56 4.71 -0.84
C ASP A 95 -15.15 5.31 0.44
N LEU A 96 -15.35 6.62 0.44
CA LEU A 96 -15.98 7.35 1.55
C LEU A 96 -17.48 7.56 1.26
N PRO A 97 -18.32 7.75 2.29
CA PRO A 97 -19.73 8.05 2.10
C PRO A 97 -19.99 9.27 1.20
N ASN A 98 -20.98 9.16 0.32
CA ASN A 98 -21.37 10.22 -0.60
C ASN A 98 -21.65 11.55 0.12
N GLY A 99 -21.24 12.66 -0.50
CA GLY A 99 -21.36 14.00 0.09
C GLY A 99 -20.35 14.32 1.19
N PHE A 100 -19.37 13.44 1.47
CA PHE A 100 -18.28 13.68 2.42
C PHE A 100 -17.58 15.03 2.20
N SER A 101 -17.12 15.33 0.99
CA SER A 101 -16.44 16.59 0.70
C SER A 101 -17.29 17.81 1.04
N ASN A 102 -18.60 17.74 0.80
CA ASN A 102 -19.50 18.89 0.93
C ASN A 102 -19.82 19.20 2.37
N SER A 103 -20.01 18.17 3.20
CA SER A 103 -20.28 18.35 4.63
C SER A 103 -19.12 19.06 5.33
N VAL A 104 -17.88 18.88 4.85
CA VAL A 104 -16.69 19.56 5.36
C VAL A 104 -16.73 21.05 5.09
N PHE A 105 -17.06 21.47 3.86
CA PHE A 105 -17.10 22.89 3.48
C PHE A 105 -18.33 23.63 4.03
N ALA A 106 -19.42 22.92 4.33
CA ALA A 106 -20.72 23.47 4.72
C ALA A 106 -20.68 24.53 5.84
N THR A 107 -19.72 24.44 6.74
CA THR A 107 -19.67 25.28 7.95
C THR A 107 -18.93 26.58 7.72
N ASN A 108 -17.78 26.53 7.03
CA ASN A 108 -16.85 27.66 6.94
C ASN A 108 -16.51 28.07 5.50
N ASN A 109 -17.07 27.42 4.49
CA ASN A 109 -16.69 27.61 3.08
C ASN A 109 -15.17 27.48 2.84
N ALA A 110 -14.52 26.64 3.65
CA ALA A 110 -13.09 26.39 3.62
C ALA A 110 -12.82 24.97 4.14
N ALA A 111 -11.74 24.36 3.68
CA ALA A 111 -11.29 23.06 4.15
C ALA A 111 -9.79 22.87 3.94
N THR A 112 -9.23 21.93 4.69
CA THR A 112 -7.88 21.42 4.45
C THR A 112 -7.93 19.90 4.38
N PHE A 113 -7.36 19.36 3.30
CA PHE A 113 -7.15 17.92 3.15
C PHE A 113 -5.65 17.64 3.31
N GLU A 114 -5.33 16.84 4.31
CA GLU A 114 -3.97 16.49 4.70
C GLU A 114 -3.79 14.97 4.60
N ALA A 115 -2.73 14.51 3.94
CA ALA A 115 -2.38 13.10 3.89
C ALA A 115 -0.90 12.88 4.19
N TRP A 116 -0.62 11.76 4.83
CA TRP A 116 0.72 11.20 4.94
C TRP A 116 0.77 9.95 4.08
N ILE A 117 1.58 10.01 3.03
CA ILE A 117 1.64 8.98 2.00
C ILE A 117 3.07 8.58 1.69
N THR A 118 3.27 7.36 1.20
CA THR A 118 4.52 6.96 0.54
C THR A 118 4.17 6.48 -0.85
N VAL A 119 4.64 7.15 -1.90
CA VAL A 119 4.42 6.69 -3.29
C VAL A 119 5.40 5.57 -3.59
N ASP A 120 4.93 4.40 -4.02
CA ASP A 120 5.81 3.29 -4.41
C ASP A 120 6.11 3.32 -5.92
N GLN A 121 5.07 3.50 -6.74
CA GLN A 121 5.26 3.86 -8.13
C GLN A 121 4.55 5.16 -8.50
N ASN A 122 5.33 6.12 -9.01
CA ASN A 122 4.76 7.38 -9.47
C ASN A 122 4.13 7.21 -10.86
N ARG A 123 2.80 7.33 -10.94
CA ARG A 123 2.03 7.24 -12.19
C ARG A 123 1.34 8.57 -12.50
N ASN A 124 1.30 8.90 -13.78
CA ASN A 124 0.65 10.13 -14.25
C ASN A 124 -0.83 10.12 -13.89
N PHE A 125 -1.28 11.20 -13.25
CA PHE A 125 -2.64 11.45 -12.80
C PHE A 125 -3.20 10.43 -11.81
N ALA A 126 -2.35 9.59 -11.19
CA ALA A 126 -2.76 8.77 -10.05
C ALA A 126 -3.17 9.68 -8.89
N ARG A 127 -4.41 9.51 -8.44
CA ARG A 127 -5.05 10.38 -7.46
C ARG A 127 -4.73 9.92 -6.05
N ILE A 128 -4.22 10.84 -5.24
CA ILE A 128 -4.18 10.67 -3.79
C ILE A 128 -5.63 10.65 -3.28
N TRP A 129 -6.45 11.58 -3.77
CA TRP A 129 -7.90 11.56 -3.61
C TRP A 129 -8.58 12.29 -4.77
N ASP A 130 -9.84 11.94 -5.01
CA ASP A 130 -10.68 12.51 -6.06
C ASP A 130 -12.15 12.49 -5.60
N PHE A 131 -12.69 13.67 -5.31
CA PHE A 131 -14.04 13.87 -4.77
C PHE A 131 -14.89 14.56 -5.82
N GLY A 132 -15.94 13.91 -6.30
CA GLY A 132 -16.73 14.44 -7.39
C GLY A 132 -17.79 13.49 -7.93
N THR A 133 -18.11 13.69 -9.20
CA THR A 133 -19.06 12.87 -9.96
C THR A 133 -18.51 12.66 -11.37
N SER A 134 -18.41 11.40 -11.80
CA SER A 134 -18.09 11.04 -13.19
C SER A 134 -19.31 11.19 -14.11
N ILE A 135 -19.14 11.16 -15.44
CA ILE A 135 -20.28 11.13 -16.39
C ILE A 135 -21.23 9.98 -16.08
N GLY A 136 -20.67 8.80 -15.78
CA GLY A 136 -21.44 7.61 -15.46
C GLY A 136 -22.10 7.62 -14.08
N GLY A 137 -21.87 8.65 -13.26
CA GLY A 137 -22.37 8.74 -11.90
C GLY A 137 -21.53 7.94 -10.90
N GLU A 138 -22.22 7.43 -9.88
CA GLU A 138 -21.66 6.70 -8.73
C GLU A 138 -20.90 5.44 -9.18
N ASN A 139 -19.74 5.17 -8.57
CA ASN A 139 -18.90 3.99 -8.81
C ASN A 139 -18.25 3.89 -10.21
N ILE A 140 -18.55 4.82 -11.11
CA ILE A 140 -18.02 4.83 -12.49
C ILE A 140 -16.82 5.78 -12.61
N SER A 141 -15.79 5.37 -13.34
CA SER A 141 -14.58 6.15 -13.64
C SER A 141 -14.35 6.30 -15.15
N ASN A 142 -15.29 6.95 -15.84
CA ASN A 142 -15.21 7.15 -17.29
C ASN A 142 -14.82 8.58 -17.71
N GLY A 143 -14.60 9.48 -16.76
CA GLY A 143 -14.14 10.85 -16.99
C GLY A 143 -15.10 11.72 -17.82
N GLY A 144 -14.73 13.00 -17.95
CA GLY A 144 -15.42 14.01 -18.75
C GLY A 144 -16.57 14.71 -18.00
N ASN A 145 -16.83 15.97 -18.33
CA ASN A 145 -17.98 16.82 -17.94
C ASN A 145 -18.51 16.91 -16.49
N GLY A 146 -18.06 16.09 -15.54
CA GLY A 146 -18.46 16.14 -14.14
C GLY A 146 -17.67 17.12 -13.26
N GLU A 147 -18.17 17.31 -12.05
CA GLU A 147 -17.56 18.18 -11.04
C GLU A 147 -16.60 17.39 -10.18
N TYR A 148 -15.48 18.00 -9.82
CA TYR A 148 -14.54 17.36 -8.91
C TYR A 148 -13.59 18.34 -8.25
N LEU A 149 -13.08 17.90 -7.11
CA LEU A 149 -11.84 18.33 -6.47
C LEU A 149 -10.92 17.12 -6.44
N SER A 150 -9.67 17.28 -6.87
CA SER A 150 -8.72 16.17 -6.90
C SER A 150 -7.31 16.60 -6.54
N LEU A 151 -6.55 15.66 -5.98
CA LEU A 151 -5.12 15.80 -5.77
C LEU A 151 -4.41 14.60 -6.40
N ALA A 152 -3.52 14.84 -7.37
CA ALA A 152 -2.65 13.82 -7.94
C ALA A 152 -1.23 13.93 -7.39
N ALA A 153 -0.62 12.79 -7.07
CA ALA A 153 0.80 12.71 -6.70
C ALA A 153 1.73 13.13 -7.86
N ASN A 154 1.22 13.07 -9.09
CA ASN A 154 1.87 13.60 -10.28
C ASN A 154 0.85 13.96 -11.37
N GLY A 155 0.55 15.25 -11.54
CA GLY A 155 -0.29 15.78 -12.62
C GLY A 155 0.45 16.10 -13.92
N GLY A 156 1.62 15.47 -14.15
CA GLY A 156 2.50 15.72 -15.28
C GLY A 156 3.69 16.64 -14.98
N ALA A 157 3.59 17.46 -13.93
CA ALA A 157 4.66 18.35 -13.47
C ALA A 157 4.96 18.23 -11.97
N GLY A 158 4.44 17.19 -11.29
CA GLY A 158 4.50 17.06 -9.84
C GLY A 158 3.14 17.05 -9.18
N LEU A 159 3.10 17.28 -7.87
CA LEU A 159 1.84 17.37 -7.12
C LEU A 159 0.89 18.35 -7.82
N GLN A 160 -0.34 17.92 -8.09
CA GLN A 160 -1.33 18.75 -8.78
C GLN A 160 -2.66 18.67 -8.07
N PHE A 161 -3.18 19.83 -7.69
CA PHE A 161 -4.59 19.98 -7.37
C PHE A 161 -5.36 20.39 -8.63
N ALA A 162 -6.54 19.83 -8.82
CA ALA A 162 -7.46 20.28 -9.85
C ALA A 162 -8.89 20.38 -9.31
N SER A 163 -9.56 21.46 -9.69
CA SER A 163 -10.98 21.70 -9.39
C SER A 163 -11.74 21.97 -10.68
N ARG A 164 -12.99 21.52 -10.76
CA ARG A 164 -13.86 21.77 -11.91
C ARG A 164 -15.31 21.86 -11.47
N GLU A 165 -16.00 22.87 -12.00
CA GLU A 165 -17.45 22.97 -11.97
C GLU A 165 -18.01 22.48 -13.33
N SER A 166 -19.14 21.78 -13.33
CA SER A 166 -19.61 21.00 -14.48
C SER A 166 -20.03 21.89 -15.65
N SER A 167 -20.67 23.03 -15.38
CA SER A 167 -21.15 23.97 -16.40
C SER A 167 -20.04 24.81 -17.05
N SER A 168 -18.90 24.99 -16.38
CA SER A 168 -17.74 25.76 -16.86
C SER A 168 -16.97 25.09 -18.00
N ASN A 169 -17.19 23.78 -18.19
CA ASN A 169 -16.49 22.88 -19.09
C ASN A 169 -14.95 22.88 -19.00
N THR A 170 -14.35 23.52 -17.98
CA THR A 170 -12.91 23.77 -17.91
C THR A 170 -12.39 23.50 -16.50
N ALA A 171 -11.39 22.63 -16.38
CA ALA A 171 -10.72 22.41 -15.10
C ALA A 171 -9.68 23.51 -14.82
N ILE A 172 -9.61 23.96 -13.58
CA ILE A 172 -8.48 24.77 -13.07
C ILE A 172 -7.51 23.81 -12.38
N ALA A 173 -6.25 23.83 -12.80
CA ALA A 173 -5.19 23.02 -12.23
C ALA A 173 -4.07 23.89 -11.65
N ILE A 174 -3.61 23.51 -10.47
CA ILE A 174 -2.49 24.13 -9.76
C ILE A 174 -1.40 23.07 -9.66
N ASN A 175 -0.27 23.33 -10.29
CA ASN A 175 0.88 22.43 -10.28
C ASN A 175 1.92 22.91 -9.27
N GLN A 176 2.58 21.94 -8.64
CA GLN A 176 3.79 22.17 -7.88
C GLN A 176 4.86 22.92 -8.72
N THR A 177 5.56 23.85 -8.08
CA THR A 177 6.69 24.62 -8.60
C THR A 177 7.80 24.68 -7.54
N PRO A 178 9.06 24.31 -7.86
CA PRO A 178 9.51 23.75 -9.13
C PRO A 178 8.92 22.37 -9.40
N ALA A 179 8.79 22.02 -10.68
CA ALA A 179 8.21 20.76 -11.11
C ALA A 179 9.01 19.56 -10.58
N GLY A 180 8.30 18.53 -10.13
CA GLY A 180 8.87 17.28 -9.64
C GLY A 180 7.81 16.41 -8.98
N PRO A 181 7.74 15.09 -9.29
CA PRO A 181 6.80 14.19 -8.63
C PRO A 181 7.01 14.15 -7.12
N VAL A 182 5.95 13.76 -6.38
CA VAL A 182 6.11 13.33 -5.00
C VAL A 182 7.17 12.22 -4.94
N PRO A 183 8.18 12.31 -4.04
CA PRO A 183 9.27 11.35 -3.97
C PRO A 183 8.80 9.90 -3.80
N VAL A 184 9.42 8.99 -4.57
CA VAL A 184 9.16 7.55 -4.49
C VAL A 184 9.90 6.94 -3.30
N GLY A 185 9.26 6.02 -2.59
CA GLY A 185 9.83 5.26 -1.47
C GLY A 185 10.09 6.10 -0.20
N VAL A 186 9.61 7.35 -0.17
CA VAL A 186 9.79 8.26 0.96
C VAL A 186 8.43 8.75 1.45
N GLN A 187 8.18 8.63 2.75
CA GLN A 187 6.99 9.19 3.37
C GLN A 187 6.97 10.71 3.19
N SER A 188 5.88 11.20 2.62
CA SER A 188 5.64 12.58 2.26
C SER A 188 4.39 13.11 2.94
N HIS A 189 4.47 14.34 3.45
CA HIS A 189 3.34 15.10 3.97
C HIS A 189 2.77 15.96 2.85
N VAL A 190 1.52 15.72 2.46
CA VAL A 190 0.86 16.45 1.38
C VAL A 190 -0.38 17.16 1.93
N VAL A 191 -0.48 18.46 1.68
CA VAL A 191 -1.60 19.28 2.19
C VAL A 191 -2.15 20.16 1.08
N VAL A 192 -3.47 20.25 1.01
CA VAL A 192 -4.20 21.22 0.19
C VAL A 192 -5.10 22.03 1.10
N THR A 193 -4.86 23.34 1.17
CA THR A 193 -5.80 24.28 1.81
C THR A 193 -6.67 24.91 0.75
N ILE A 194 -7.98 24.93 0.96
CA ILE A 194 -8.99 25.49 0.06
C ILE A 194 -9.79 26.51 0.88
N ASP A 195 -9.76 27.77 0.47
CA ASP A 195 -10.41 28.86 1.20
C ASP A 195 -11.32 29.66 0.27
N GLY A 196 -12.62 29.39 0.32
CA GLY A 196 -13.65 30.11 -0.42
C GLY A 196 -13.87 31.55 0.06
N ASN A 197 -13.34 31.93 1.23
CA ASN A 197 -13.45 33.28 1.78
C ASN A 197 -12.26 34.17 1.41
N ASP A 198 -11.09 33.58 1.11
CA ASP A 198 -9.93 34.31 0.60
C ASP A 198 -10.06 34.57 -0.91
N THR A 199 -10.64 35.71 -1.26
CA THR A 199 -10.88 36.10 -2.65
C THR A 199 -9.67 36.69 -3.38
N SER A 200 -8.46 36.59 -2.82
CA SER A 200 -7.25 37.21 -3.38
C SER A 200 -6.82 36.63 -4.74
N ALA A 201 -7.17 35.39 -5.06
CA ALA A 201 -6.91 34.76 -6.36
C ALA A 201 -8.11 34.80 -7.33
N GLY A 202 -9.29 35.21 -6.85
CA GLY A 202 -10.53 35.26 -7.60
C GLY A 202 -11.76 35.16 -6.69
N PRO A 203 -12.96 35.43 -7.22
CA PRO A 203 -14.19 35.43 -6.42
C PRO A 203 -14.58 34.05 -5.87
N ALA A 204 -14.08 32.96 -6.46
CA ALA A 204 -14.31 31.60 -5.99
C ALA A 204 -13.41 31.19 -4.81
N GLY A 205 -12.38 31.99 -4.49
CA GLY A 205 -11.45 31.74 -3.40
C GLY A 205 -10.07 31.24 -3.83
N THR A 206 -9.25 30.81 -2.86
CA THR A 206 -7.86 30.38 -3.07
C THR A 206 -7.61 28.92 -2.75
N VAL A 207 -6.54 28.39 -3.35
CA VAL A 207 -5.96 27.08 -3.02
C VAL A 207 -4.46 27.22 -2.81
N LYS A 208 -3.91 26.49 -1.83
CA LYS A 208 -2.45 26.35 -1.63
C LYS A 208 -2.09 24.88 -1.45
N LEU A 209 -0.96 24.50 -2.05
CA LEU A 209 -0.39 23.15 -2.00
C LEU A 209 0.87 23.17 -1.17
N TYR A 210 1.00 22.19 -0.28
CA TYR A 210 2.20 21.97 0.50
C TYR A 210 2.69 20.53 0.31
N LEU A 211 4.01 20.39 0.16
CA LEU A 211 4.71 19.12 0.15
C LEU A 211 5.83 19.20 1.18
N ASN A 212 5.81 18.32 2.18
CA ASN A 212 6.77 18.28 3.28
C ASN A 212 6.94 19.65 3.96
N ASN A 213 5.81 20.26 4.34
CA ASN A 213 5.73 21.59 4.98
C ASN A 213 6.28 22.76 4.13
N VAL A 214 6.51 22.55 2.85
CA VAL A 214 6.91 23.62 1.91
C VAL A 214 5.75 23.95 1.00
N ALA A 215 5.39 25.24 0.91
CA ALA A 215 4.42 25.70 -0.08
C ALA A 215 4.98 25.52 -1.49
N VAL A 216 4.32 24.69 -2.30
CA VAL A 216 4.78 24.32 -3.65
C VAL A 216 3.85 24.81 -4.75
N GLY A 217 2.65 25.28 -4.42
CA GLY A 217 1.73 25.80 -5.43
C GLY A 217 0.63 26.64 -4.81
N SER A 218 0.11 27.60 -5.56
CA SER A 218 -1.05 28.39 -5.18
C SER A 218 -1.83 28.85 -6.40
N GLY A 219 -3.13 29.02 -6.26
CA GLY A 219 -3.99 29.50 -7.34
C GLY A 219 -5.42 29.74 -6.87
N LYS A 220 -6.34 29.80 -7.83
CA LYS A 220 -7.77 29.98 -7.57
C LYS A 220 -8.52 28.66 -7.64
N ILE A 221 -9.66 28.62 -6.96
CA ILE A 221 -10.68 27.58 -7.14
C ILE A 221 -11.36 27.78 -8.52
N ALA A 222 -11.89 26.71 -9.11
CA ALA A 222 -12.71 26.82 -10.32
C ALA A 222 -13.87 27.79 -10.12
N ASP A 223 -14.10 28.65 -11.11
CA ASP A 223 -15.18 29.63 -11.03
C ASP A 223 -16.53 28.91 -10.91
N MET A 224 -17.45 29.49 -10.12
CA MET A 224 -18.80 28.98 -9.86
C MET A 224 -18.90 27.63 -9.12
N LEU A 225 -17.78 27.04 -8.67
CA LEU A 225 -17.82 25.83 -7.86
C LEU A 225 -18.37 26.15 -6.46
N PRO A 226 -19.57 25.66 -6.08
CA PRO A 226 -20.21 26.09 -4.84
C PRO A 226 -19.77 25.19 -3.68
N LEU A 227 -18.62 25.50 -3.09
CA LEU A 227 -18.00 24.67 -2.05
C LEU A 227 -18.94 24.41 -0.86
N ASP A 228 -19.69 25.41 -0.41
CA ASP A 228 -20.58 25.36 0.75
C ASP A 228 -22.02 24.90 0.45
N ASP A 229 -22.37 24.69 -0.82
CA ASP A 229 -23.72 24.23 -1.18
C ASP A 229 -23.84 22.70 -1.04
N VAL A 230 -24.15 22.29 0.20
CA VAL A 230 -24.40 20.88 0.56
C VAL A 230 -25.53 20.26 -0.27
N ALA A 231 -26.51 21.05 -0.71
CA ALA A 231 -27.68 20.57 -1.44
C ALA A 231 -27.49 20.59 -2.97
N ASN A 232 -26.70 21.52 -3.50
CA ASN A 232 -26.55 21.75 -4.94
C ASN A 232 -25.11 22.03 -5.38
N PHE A 233 -24.13 21.29 -4.87
CA PHE A 233 -22.83 21.14 -5.53
C PHE A 233 -23.04 20.71 -6.99
N GLY A 234 -23.19 21.70 -7.88
CA GLY A 234 -23.63 21.55 -9.27
C GLY A 234 -24.90 20.73 -9.51
N SER A 235 -25.93 20.81 -8.66
CA SER A 235 -27.18 20.02 -8.74
C SER A 235 -27.02 18.49 -8.63
N LEU A 236 -25.83 17.99 -8.27
CA LEU A 236 -25.53 16.57 -8.07
C LEU A 236 -24.67 16.41 -6.82
N LEU A 237 -25.20 15.83 -5.75
CA LEU A 237 -24.39 15.40 -4.61
C LEU A 237 -23.17 14.63 -5.15
N PRO A 238 -21.93 14.98 -4.81
CA PRO A 238 -20.78 14.27 -5.34
C PRO A 238 -20.77 12.86 -4.77
N VAL A 239 -21.03 11.92 -5.67
CA VAL A 239 -21.31 10.50 -5.39
C VAL A 239 -20.05 9.63 -5.42
N ASN A 240 -18.90 10.19 -5.80
CA ASN A 240 -17.64 9.45 -5.84
C ASN A 240 -16.65 10.15 -4.92
N GLN A 241 -16.46 9.61 -3.71
CA GLN A 241 -15.60 10.19 -2.69
C GLN A 241 -14.41 9.26 -2.45
N TRP A 242 -13.43 9.29 -3.35
CA TRP A 242 -12.39 8.27 -3.37
C TRP A 242 -11.03 8.76 -2.87
N ILE A 243 -10.34 7.89 -2.13
CA ILE A 243 -8.92 7.98 -1.85
C ILE A 243 -8.24 6.87 -2.67
N GLY A 244 -7.27 7.25 -3.51
CA GLY A 244 -6.54 6.31 -4.36
C GLY A 244 -7.15 5.98 -5.74
N ARG A 245 -8.33 6.52 -6.08
CA ARG A 245 -9.01 6.32 -7.38
C ARG A 245 -9.38 7.65 -8.03
N SER A 246 -9.49 7.66 -9.36
CA SER A 246 -9.79 8.83 -10.18
C SER A 246 -11.20 8.80 -10.75
N GLN A 247 -11.82 9.96 -10.98
CA GLN A 247 -13.07 10.05 -11.78
C GLN A 247 -12.85 9.68 -13.26
N PHE A 248 -11.61 9.79 -13.72
CA PHE A 248 -11.16 9.47 -15.07
C PHE A 248 -10.46 8.12 -15.09
N ASN A 249 -10.37 7.51 -16.28
CA ASN A 249 -9.55 6.32 -16.55
C ASN A 249 -8.03 6.62 -16.48
N ASN A 250 -7.57 6.98 -15.28
CA ASN A 250 -6.18 7.13 -14.92
C ASN A 250 -5.76 5.93 -14.08
N ALA A 251 -4.45 5.73 -13.96
CA ALA A 251 -3.91 4.72 -13.06
C ALA A 251 -4.38 4.93 -11.61
N LEU A 252 -4.60 3.84 -10.89
CA LEU A 252 -4.83 3.87 -9.45
C LEU A 252 -3.57 4.33 -8.71
N PHE A 253 -3.76 4.87 -7.51
CA PHE A 253 -2.66 5.19 -6.61
C PHE A 253 -1.89 3.94 -6.21
N ASP A 254 -0.57 4.07 -6.10
CA ASP A 254 0.33 2.98 -5.82
C ASP A 254 1.35 3.45 -4.77
N GLY A 255 1.18 2.88 -3.58
CA GLY A 255 1.87 3.33 -2.39
C GLY A 255 1.04 3.11 -1.14
N PHE A 256 1.38 3.85 -0.10
CA PHE A 256 0.87 3.67 1.26
C PHE A 256 0.18 4.93 1.75
N TYR A 257 -0.87 4.76 2.56
CA TYR A 257 -1.47 5.80 3.38
C TYR A 257 -1.18 5.49 4.85
N ASP A 258 -0.54 6.43 5.54
CA ASP A 258 -0.30 6.38 6.98
C ASP A 258 -1.39 7.14 7.75
N GLU A 259 -1.88 8.25 7.20
CA GLU A 259 -2.95 9.03 7.82
C GLU A 259 -3.63 9.93 6.78
N PHE A 260 -4.94 10.15 6.92
CA PHE A 260 -5.70 11.17 6.19
C PHE A 260 -6.52 12.00 7.19
N ASN A 261 -6.32 13.32 7.19
CA ASN A 261 -7.02 14.25 8.08
C ASN A 261 -7.75 15.30 7.26
N VAL A 262 -8.91 15.71 7.77
CA VAL A 262 -9.68 16.80 7.18
C VAL A 262 -10.06 17.82 8.24
N TYR A 263 -9.85 19.08 7.90
CA TYR A 263 -10.18 20.24 8.71
C TYR A 263 -11.26 21.04 7.98
N ASN A 264 -12.23 21.58 8.71
CA ASN A 264 -13.27 22.44 8.15
C ASN A 264 -12.80 23.91 8.05
N THR A 265 -11.49 24.15 8.05
CA THR A 265 -10.87 25.47 7.86
C THR A 265 -9.69 25.34 6.90
N ALA A 266 -9.29 26.45 6.30
CA ALA A 266 -8.01 26.54 5.60
C ALA A 266 -6.89 26.74 6.63
N LEU A 267 -6.05 25.72 6.85
CA LEU A 267 -4.97 25.78 7.83
C LEU A 267 -3.96 26.88 7.47
N THR A 268 -3.48 27.56 8.51
CA THR A 268 -2.37 28.49 8.39
C THR A 268 -1.04 27.74 8.21
N PRO A 269 0.02 28.39 7.67
CA PRO A 269 1.34 27.78 7.61
C PRO A 269 1.88 27.31 8.97
N ALA A 270 1.53 27.99 10.06
CA ALA A 270 1.95 27.60 11.41
C ALA A 270 1.25 26.33 11.89
N GLU A 271 -0.04 26.14 11.57
CA GLU A 271 -0.77 24.92 11.87
C GLU A 271 -0.29 23.73 11.03
N ILE A 272 0.05 23.97 9.76
CA ILE A 272 0.66 22.95 8.88
C ILE A 272 2.03 22.53 9.42
N ASP A 273 2.87 23.48 9.86
CA ASP A 273 4.16 23.19 10.49
C ASP A 273 3.99 22.36 11.77
N ALA A 274 3.03 22.72 12.63
CA ALA A 274 2.72 21.98 13.83
C ALA A 274 2.28 20.53 13.52
N SER A 275 1.44 20.33 12.51
CA SER A 275 1.02 18.99 12.07
C SER A 275 2.18 18.19 11.46
N PHE A 276 3.03 18.84 10.66
CA PHE A 276 4.23 18.22 10.09
C PHE A 276 5.20 17.73 11.17
N VAL A 277 5.43 18.54 12.22
CA VAL A 277 6.26 18.18 13.38
C VAL A 277 5.63 17.04 14.18
N ALA A 278 4.30 17.01 14.30
CA ALA A 278 3.58 15.96 15.01
C ALA A 278 3.69 14.59 14.34
N LYS A 279 3.84 14.55 12.99
CA LYS A 279 3.87 13.32 12.16
C LYS A 279 2.51 12.58 12.16
N PRO A 280 2.33 11.49 11.38
CA PRO A 280 1.14 10.65 11.51
C PRO A 280 0.97 10.15 12.94
N ALA A 281 -0.27 9.87 13.35
CA ALA A 281 -0.52 9.16 14.59
C ALA A 281 0.30 7.86 14.66
N PRO A 282 1.01 7.60 15.78
CA PRO A 282 1.79 6.39 15.90
C PRO A 282 0.87 5.16 15.95
N PHE A 283 1.35 4.05 15.36
CA PHE A 283 0.68 2.77 15.50
C PHE A 283 0.76 2.26 16.94
N ASN A 284 -0.41 2.10 17.57
CA ASN A 284 -0.55 1.71 18.97
C ASN A 284 -1.14 0.30 19.16
N GLY A 285 -0.90 -0.60 18.20
CA GLY A 285 -1.41 -1.96 18.22
C GLY A 285 -0.33 -3.05 18.33
N PRO A 286 -0.75 -4.33 18.34
CA PRO A 286 0.13 -5.48 18.28
C PRO A 286 1.05 -5.46 17.05
N LYS A 287 2.25 -6.00 17.21
CA LYS A 287 3.27 -6.12 16.17
C LYS A 287 3.70 -7.56 16.01
N VAL A 288 4.16 -7.92 14.82
CA VAL A 288 4.63 -9.25 14.48
C VAL A 288 6.02 -9.15 13.88
N SER A 289 6.94 -9.94 14.40
CA SER A 289 8.25 -10.17 13.79
C SER A 289 8.31 -11.58 13.22
N ILE A 290 8.76 -11.71 11.98
CA ILE A 290 9.07 -12.99 11.35
C ILE A 290 10.58 -13.09 11.21
N ASP A 291 11.18 -14.13 11.78
CA ASP A 291 12.59 -14.44 11.57
C ASP A 291 12.74 -15.23 10.26
N ARG A 292 13.40 -14.62 9.27
CA ARG A 292 13.58 -15.24 7.95
C ARG A 292 14.42 -16.51 7.98
N SER A 293 15.25 -16.70 9.00
CA SER A 293 16.13 -17.87 9.10
C SER A 293 15.42 -19.08 9.69
N SER A 294 14.55 -18.86 10.67
CA SER A 294 13.91 -19.94 11.42
C SER A 294 12.45 -20.15 11.05
N GLY A 295 11.79 -19.18 10.42
CA GLY A 295 10.33 -19.23 10.19
C GLY A 295 9.51 -18.91 11.42
N VAL A 296 10.15 -18.54 12.54
CA VAL A 296 9.46 -18.20 13.78
C VAL A 296 8.70 -16.89 13.62
N VAL A 297 7.42 -16.93 13.97
CA VAL A 297 6.55 -15.75 14.06
C VAL A 297 6.40 -15.37 15.52
N THR A 298 6.73 -14.13 15.87
CA THR A 298 6.66 -13.59 17.24
C THR A 298 5.71 -12.41 17.29
N LEU A 299 4.66 -12.52 18.10
CA LEU A 299 3.68 -11.47 18.35
C LEU A 299 4.07 -10.69 19.61
N PHE A 300 4.11 -9.36 19.57
CA PHE A 300 4.52 -8.53 20.69
C PHE A 300 3.80 -7.17 20.69
N ASN A 301 3.95 -6.41 21.76
CA ASN A 301 3.46 -5.03 21.84
C ASN A 301 4.44 -4.16 22.64
N ASP A 302 5.12 -3.25 21.97
CA ASP A 302 6.15 -2.36 22.50
C ASP A 302 5.66 -0.93 22.73
N THR A 303 4.34 -0.69 22.68
CA THR A 303 3.73 0.66 22.81
C THR A 303 3.74 1.22 24.24
N GLY A 304 4.27 0.46 25.20
CA GLY A 304 4.28 0.80 26.63
C GLY A 304 2.96 0.52 27.34
N ASN A 305 1.89 0.17 26.61
CA ASN A 305 0.60 -0.25 27.16
C ASN A 305 0.38 -1.72 26.83
N ALA A 306 0.52 -2.62 27.81
CA ALA A 306 0.23 -4.03 27.61
C ALA A 306 -1.22 -4.21 27.11
N GLN A 307 -1.38 -5.05 26.09
CA GLN A 307 -2.68 -5.38 25.51
C GLN A 307 -2.95 -6.87 25.70
N SER A 308 -4.21 -7.26 25.76
CA SER A 308 -4.59 -8.67 25.83
C SER A 308 -5.38 -9.03 24.58
N LEU A 309 -5.06 -10.15 23.95
CA LEU A 309 -5.78 -10.67 22.80
C LEU A 309 -6.75 -11.77 23.22
N THR A 310 -7.79 -11.98 22.42
CA THR A 310 -8.73 -13.10 22.52
C THR A 310 -8.82 -13.92 21.24
N ALA A 311 -8.25 -13.42 20.14
CA ALA A 311 -8.12 -14.13 18.87
C ALA A 311 -6.97 -13.56 18.03
N PHE A 312 -6.42 -14.40 17.14
CA PHE A 312 -5.62 -13.95 16.00
C PHE A 312 -5.88 -14.83 14.77
N SER A 313 -5.62 -14.29 13.59
CA SER A 313 -5.60 -15.01 12.31
C SER A 313 -4.43 -14.52 11.46
N ILE A 314 -3.54 -15.43 11.07
CA ILE A 314 -2.45 -15.17 10.12
C ILE A 314 -2.88 -15.69 8.76
N THR A 315 -2.71 -14.87 7.72
CA THR A 315 -2.99 -15.27 6.33
C THR A 315 -1.75 -15.10 5.44
N SER A 316 -1.66 -15.92 4.39
CA SER A 316 -0.66 -15.83 3.32
C SER A 316 -1.34 -16.10 1.97
N GLY A 317 -1.19 -15.17 1.02
CA GLY A 317 -1.63 -15.36 -0.37
C GLY A 317 -0.67 -16.24 -1.17
N ALA A 318 0.59 -16.34 -0.75
CA ALA A 318 1.61 -17.23 -1.31
C ALA A 318 1.46 -18.68 -0.80
N LEU A 319 0.54 -18.94 0.13
CA LEU A 319 0.37 -20.22 0.82
C LEU A 319 1.65 -20.64 1.58
N ALA A 320 2.32 -19.66 2.20
CA ALA A 320 3.61 -19.86 2.87
C ALA A 320 3.47 -20.16 4.37
N LEU A 321 2.34 -20.69 4.84
CA LEU A 321 2.17 -21.10 6.24
C LEU A 321 2.39 -22.60 6.41
N ASP A 322 3.06 -22.98 7.51
CA ASP A 322 3.13 -24.36 8.01
C ASP A 322 2.25 -24.48 9.27
N PRO A 323 1.04 -25.03 9.16
CA PRO A 323 0.14 -25.21 10.30
C PRO A 323 0.70 -26.12 11.41
N SER A 324 1.64 -27.01 11.08
CA SER A 324 2.23 -27.93 12.06
C SER A 324 3.21 -27.23 13.01
N GLY A 325 3.76 -26.09 12.58
CA GLY A 325 4.65 -25.25 13.38
C GLY A 325 3.93 -24.30 14.33
N LEU A 326 2.59 -24.24 14.31
CA LEU A 326 1.80 -23.35 15.16
C LEU A 326 1.85 -23.76 16.63
N ALA A 327 2.36 -22.88 17.49
CA ALA A 327 2.36 -23.08 18.93
C ALA A 327 0.94 -22.91 19.52
N PRO A 328 0.42 -23.88 20.29
CA PRO A 328 -0.89 -23.76 20.92
C PRO A 328 -0.86 -22.75 22.08
N ILE A 329 -1.84 -21.84 22.12
CA ILE A 329 -2.08 -20.98 23.28
C ILE A 329 -2.97 -21.72 24.28
N ALA A 330 -2.58 -21.76 25.55
CA ALA A 330 -3.29 -22.49 26.57
C ALA A 330 -4.76 -22.04 26.70
N GLY A 331 -5.69 -22.97 26.53
CA GLY A 331 -7.13 -22.74 26.63
C GLY A 331 -7.77 -22.11 25.39
N TRP A 332 -6.99 -21.80 24.35
CA TRP A 332 -7.51 -21.36 23.06
C TRP A 332 -7.76 -22.56 22.14
N THR A 333 -8.63 -22.35 21.15
CA THR A 333 -8.94 -23.34 20.11
C THR A 333 -8.33 -22.89 18.79
N THR A 334 -7.64 -23.80 18.10
CA THR A 334 -7.23 -23.56 16.70
C THR A 334 -8.45 -23.62 15.78
N THR A 335 -8.68 -22.55 15.04
CA THR A 335 -9.87 -22.37 14.19
C THR A 335 -9.57 -22.53 12.69
N SER A 336 -8.30 -22.46 12.28
CA SER A 336 -7.85 -22.76 10.92
C SER A 336 -6.44 -23.34 10.93
N THR A 337 -6.17 -24.27 10.00
CA THR A 337 -4.90 -24.99 9.83
C THR A 337 -4.60 -25.23 8.35
N THR A 338 -4.69 -24.20 7.51
CA THR A 338 -4.35 -24.29 6.08
C THR A 338 -3.09 -23.49 5.79
N ASP A 339 -2.42 -23.81 4.68
CA ASP A 339 -1.20 -23.11 4.26
C ASP A 339 -1.45 -21.63 3.90
N GLY A 340 -2.72 -21.27 3.67
CA GLY A 340 -3.17 -19.90 3.45
C GLY A 340 -3.72 -19.19 4.69
N GLN A 341 -4.07 -19.93 5.74
CA GLN A 341 -4.59 -19.36 6.98
C GLN A 341 -4.38 -20.25 8.21
N VAL A 342 -3.76 -19.70 9.25
CA VAL A 342 -3.73 -20.29 10.59
C VAL A 342 -4.32 -19.33 11.62
N SER A 343 -5.15 -19.83 12.53
CA SER A 343 -5.84 -18.96 13.49
C SER A 343 -6.15 -19.67 14.80
N GLN A 344 -6.17 -18.92 15.89
CA GLN A 344 -6.63 -19.40 17.20
C GLN A 344 -7.53 -18.35 17.85
N SER A 345 -8.52 -18.80 18.62
CA SER A 345 -9.39 -17.91 19.39
C SER A 345 -9.94 -18.56 20.65
N GLY A 346 -10.46 -17.73 21.55
CA GLY A 346 -11.13 -18.16 22.78
C GLY A 346 -10.20 -18.13 24.00
N GLY A 347 -10.53 -18.95 25.00
CA GLY A 347 -9.72 -19.09 26.21
C GLY A 347 -9.64 -17.85 27.09
N THR A 348 -8.62 -17.83 27.96
CA THR A 348 -8.28 -16.65 28.76
C THR A 348 -7.54 -15.65 27.89
N PRO A 349 -7.82 -14.33 27.98
CA PRO A 349 -7.09 -13.34 27.20
C PRO A 349 -5.57 -13.46 27.38
N MET A 350 -4.84 -13.50 26.27
CA MET A 350 -3.38 -13.59 26.25
C MET A 350 -2.78 -12.20 26.30
N ALA A 351 -2.09 -11.86 27.38
CA ALA A 351 -1.33 -10.62 27.47
C ALA A 351 -0.15 -10.64 26.48
N ILE A 352 0.05 -9.53 25.78
CA ILE A 352 1.22 -9.27 24.96
C ILE A 352 1.87 -7.95 25.41
N ASP A 353 3.19 -7.99 25.49
CA ASP A 353 4.04 -6.88 25.85
C ASP A 353 5.32 -6.89 24.98
N ALA A 354 6.33 -6.12 25.37
CA ALA A 354 7.56 -5.98 24.61
C ALA A 354 8.43 -7.26 24.63
N THR A 355 8.18 -8.21 25.53
CA THR A 355 8.91 -9.50 25.58
C THR A 355 8.53 -10.42 24.42
N GLY A 356 7.29 -10.28 23.94
CA GLY A 356 6.74 -11.06 22.85
C GLY A 356 6.36 -12.49 23.21
N PHE A 357 5.51 -13.06 22.38
CA PHE A 357 5.04 -14.43 22.43
C PHE A 357 5.31 -15.10 21.07
N SER A 358 6.04 -16.21 21.10
CA SER A 358 6.29 -16.99 19.89
C SER A 358 5.04 -17.79 19.51
N LEU A 359 4.53 -17.55 18.30
CA LEU A 359 3.48 -18.35 17.68
C LEU A 359 4.04 -19.63 17.03
N GLY A 360 5.35 -19.88 17.14
CA GLY A 360 6.04 -21.04 16.58
C GLY A 360 6.61 -20.79 15.17
N THR A 361 7.15 -21.85 14.56
CA THR A 361 7.72 -21.85 13.19
C THR A 361 6.61 -21.96 12.15
N VAL A 362 5.83 -20.90 12.03
CA VAL A 362 4.60 -20.86 11.23
C VAL A 362 4.87 -20.46 9.78
N TRP A 363 5.94 -19.74 9.49
CA TRP A 363 6.23 -19.26 8.14
C TRP A 363 7.25 -20.17 7.43
N THR A 364 6.88 -20.63 6.24
CA THR A 364 7.78 -21.34 5.34
C THR A 364 8.77 -20.36 4.74
N ARG A 365 10.06 -20.59 5.00
CA ARG A 365 11.16 -19.72 4.55
C ARG A 365 11.17 -19.58 3.04
N ALA A 366 10.83 -18.40 2.52
CA ALA A 366 10.68 -18.12 1.09
C ALA A 366 10.95 -16.63 0.76
N PRO A 367 11.07 -16.22 -0.51
CA PRO A 367 11.20 -14.80 -0.86
C PRO A 367 9.89 -14.01 -0.64
N PHE A 368 8.76 -14.67 -0.46
CA PHE A 368 7.44 -14.05 -0.34
C PHE A 368 7.23 -13.45 1.06
N GLN A 369 6.98 -12.14 1.12
CA GLN A 369 6.76 -11.39 2.35
C GLN A 369 5.33 -10.83 2.38
N ASP A 370 4.36 -11.73 2.54
CA ASP A 370 2.94 -11.45 2.35
C ASP A 370 2.08 -11.78 3.57
N LEU A 371 2.69 -12.11 4.72
CA LEU A 371 1.92 -12.42 5.92
C LEU A 371 1.14 -11.19 6.40
N SER A 372 -0.13 -11.40 6.68
CA SER A 372 -0.98 -10.47 7.43
C SER A 372 -1.45 -11.13 8.71
N LEU A 373 -1.54 -10.38 9.80
CA LEU A 373 -2.08 -10.86 11.08
C LEU A 373 -3.22 -9.94 11.52
N GLU A 374 -4.43 -10.48 11.54
CA GLU A 374 -5.59 -9.88 12.17
C GLU A 374 -5.65 -10.30 13.64
N PHE A 375 -6.00 -9.38 14.54
CA PHE A 375 -6.16 -9.64 15.97
C PHE A 375 -7.52 -9.19 16.48
N THR A 376 -7.94 -9.79 17.60
CA THR A 376 -9.03 -9.27 18.44
C THR A 376 -8.50 -9.04 19.85
N LEU A 377 -8.65 -7.82 20.35
CA LEU A 377 -8.30 -7.42 21.71
C LEU A 377 -9.39 -7.83 22.71
N GLN A 378 -9.00 -7.96 23.97
CA GLN A 378 -9.92 -7.99 25.09
C GLN A 378 -10.80 -6.74 25.07
N GLY A 379 -12.12 -6.93 24.97
CA GLY A 379 -13.08 -5.85 24.76
C GLY A 379 -13.66 -5.80 23.33
N GLY A 380 -13.15 -6.64 22.42
CA GLY A 380 -13.74 -6.87 21.09
C GLY A 380 -13.20 -5.98 19.98
N GLY A 381 -12.29 -5.05 20.27
CA GLY A 381 -11.62 -4.26 19.22
C GLY A 381 -10.78 -5.13 18.30
N THR A 382 -10.88 -4.90 16.99
CA THR A 382 -10.13 -5.65 15.97
C THR A 382 -9.22 -4.72 15.15
N GLY A 383 -8.22 -5.31 14.51
CA GLY A 383 -7.30 -4.59 13.64
C GLY A 383 -6.22 -5.52 13.08
N PHE A 384 -5.27 -4.93 12.37
CA PHE A 384 -4.13 -5.64 11.78
C PHE A 384 -2.82 -5.25 12.43
N ALA A 385 -2.01 -6.25 12.76
CA ALA A 385 -0.71 -6.02 13.37
C ALA A 385 0.28 -5.37 12.38
N ALA A 386 1.29 -4.66 12.90
CA ALA A 386 2.42 -4.26 12.08
C ALA A 386 3.34 -5.47 11.86
N VAL A 387 3.55 -5.86 10.61
CA VAL A 387 4.35 -7.05 10.26
C VAL A 387 5.76 -6.61 9.84
N THR A 388 6.79 -7.27 10.37
CA THR A 388 8.19 -7.01 10.02
C THR A 388 8.95 -8.32 9.86
N TYR A 389 9.59 -8.50 8.72
CA TYR A 389 10.49 -9.61 8.48
C TYR A 389 11.93 -9.20 8.84
N THR A 390 12.60 -10.03 9.63
CA THR A 390 13.95 -9.80 10.17
C THR A 390 14.93 -10.85 9.67
N GLY A 391 16.23 -10.57 9.74
CA GLY A 391 17.27 -11.41 9.12
C GLY A 391 17.40 -11.19 7.62
N ASP A 392 18.29 -11.95 6.98
CA ASP A 392 18.64 -11.77 5.58
C ASP A 392 17.49 -12.17 4.64
N PRO A 393 17.18 -11.37 3.60
CA PRO A 393 16.20 -11.73 2.59
C PRO A 393 16.56 -13.04 1.88
N VAL A 394 15.56 -13.87 1.59
CA VAL A 394 15.72 -15.04 0.72
C VAL A 394 15.79 -14.56 -0.73
N LEU A 395 16.78 -15.04 -1.49
CA LEU A 395 16.93 -14.69 -2.90
C LEU A 395 15.91 -15.49 -3.73
N ARG A 396 15.27 -14.86 -4.72
CA ARG A 396 14.18 -15.46 -5.51
C ARG A 396 14.59 -16.77 -6.22
N SER A 397 15.84 -16.94 -6.62
CA SER A 397 16.28 -18.14 -7.36
C SER A 397 17.19 -19.05 -6.53
N ASP A 398 17.19 -18.89 -5.21
CA ASP A 398 17.92 -19.74 -4.25
C ASP A 398 16.95 -20.81 -3.73
N PHE A 399 16.83 -21.91 -4.48
CA PHE A 399 15.84 -22.96 -4.22
C PHE A 399 16.27 -23.88 -3.08
N ASN A 400 17.57 -23.99 -2.81
CA ASN A 400 18.10 -24.81 -1.72
C ASN A 400 18.27 -24.01 -0.41
N LEU A 401 18.00 -22.69 -0.44
CA LEU A 401 18.04 -21.76 0.69
C LEU A 401 19.42 -21.64 1.36
N ASP A 402 20.50 -21.88 0.61
CA ASP A 402 21.88 -21.80 1.09
C ASP A 402 22.45 -20.36 1.08
N GLY A 403 21.68 -19.41 0.57
CA GLY A 403 21.99 -17.99 0.52
C GLY A 403 22.70 -17.54 -0.76
N VAL A 404 22.93 -18.43 -1.74
CA VAL A 404 23.63 -18.10 -2.98
C VAL A 404 22.98 -18.72 -4.22
N VAL A 405 22.54 -17.88 -5.16
CA VAL A 405 22.03 -18.36 -6.47
C VAL A 405 23.21 -18.89 -7.31
N ASN A 406 23.28 -20.21 -7.50
CA ASN A 406 24.39 -20.87 -8.17
C ASN A 406 23.96 -22.12 -8.99
N LEU A 407 24.93 -22.95 -9.39
CA LEU A 407 24.67 -24.13 -10.23
C LEU A 407 23.86 -25.23 -9.52
N SER A 408 23.84 -25.25 -8.18
CA SER A 408 22.99 -26.13 -7.39
C SER A 408 21.52 -25.78 -7.57
N ASP A 409 21.16 -24.49 -7.58
CA ASP A 409 19.80 -24.06 -7.88
C ASP A 409 19.42 -24.36 -9.33
N TYR A 410 20.37 -24.15 -10.25
CA TYR A 410 20.16 -24.49 -11.65
C TYR A 410 19.91 -25.99 -11.84
N ALA A 411 20.56 -26.85 -11.04
CA ALA A 411 20.30 -28.28 -11.06
C ALA A 411 18.85 -28.61 -10.62
N THR A 412 18.34 -27.92 -9.60
CA THR A 412 16.93 -28.02 -9.17
C THR A 412 16.00 -27.58 -10.28
N PHE A 413 16.25 -26.42 -10.88
CA PHE A 413 15.46 -25.89 -12.00
C PHE A 413 15.42 -26.89 -13.18
N LEU A 414 16.60 -27.35 -13.63
CA LEU A 414 16.72 -28.26 -14.78
C LEU A 414 16.04 -29.61 -14.52
N ALA A 415 16.07 -30.11 -13.28
CA ALA A 415 15.41 -31.36 -12.92
C ALA A 415 13.88 -31.30 -13.08
N ASN A 416 13.29 -30.11 -13.01
CA ASN A 416 11.84 -29.90 -13.09
C ASN A 416 11.39 -29.20 -14.39
N SER A 417 12.33 -28.67 -15.18
CA SER A 417 12.02 -27.97 -16.42
C SER A 417 11.17 -28.81 -17.40
N TYR A 418 10.21 -28.13 -18.04
CA TYR A 418 9.20 -28.66 -18.95
C TYR A 418 8.24 -29.68 -18.32
N LYS A 419 8.01 -29.60 -17.00
CA LYS A 419 7.04 -30.42 -16.30
C LYS A 419 5.97 -29.54 -15.67
N PRO A 420 4.69 -29.93 -15.76
CA PRO A 420 3.67 -29.33 -14.90
C PRO A 420 3.98 -29.70 -13.44
N VAL A 421 3.71 -28.78 -12.53
CA VAL A 421 3.90 -28.99 -11.10
C VAL A 421 2.55 -29.24 -10.43
N THR A 422 2.40 -30.42 -9.84
CA THR A 422 1.23 -30.75 -9.02
C THR A 422 1.60 -30.62 -7.54
N ALA A 423 1.75 -29.39 -7.07
CA ALA A 423 2.09 -29.06 -5.69
C ALA A 423 1.41 -27.76 -5.25
N PRO A 424 1.28 -27.50 -3.93
CA PRO A 424 0.96 -26.17 -3.42
C PRO A 424 1.91 -25.10 -3.99
N LYS A 425 1.43 -23.86 -4.12
CA LYS A 425 2.16 -22.77 -4.78
C LYS A 425 3.57 -22.54 -4.23
N ILE A 426 3.74 -22.63 -2.91
CA ILE A 426 5.03 -22.48 -2.24
C ILE A 426 6.00 -23.62 -2.58
N ASP A 427 5.49 -24.85 -2.71
CA ASP A 427 6.29 -26.02 -3.06
C ASP A 427 6.68 -25.98 -4.54
N ALA A 428 5.77 -25.51 -5.41
CA ALA A 428 6.05 -25.32 -6.82
C ALA A 428 7.19 -24.34 -7.06
N TYR A 429 7.21 -23.26 -6.28
CA TYR A 429 8.32 -22.31 -6.30
C TYR A 429 9.68 -22.98 -6.03
N PHE A 430 9.79 -23.86 -5.03
CA PHE A 430 11.03 -24.60 -4.74
C PHE A 430 11.40 -25.63 -5.81
N LEU A 431 10.47 -25.97 -6.70
CA LEU A 431 10.72 -26.82 -7.85
C LEU A 431 11.16 -26.02 -9.09
N GLY A 432 11.08 -24.69 -9.07
CA GLY A 432 11.56 -23.82 -10.14
C GLY A 432 10.48 -22.97 -10.82
N ASP A 433 9.23 -23.02 -10.36
CA ASP A 433 8.12 -22.16 -10.82
C ASP A 433 8.27 -20.75 -10.21
N LEU A 434 8.86 -19.83 -10.96
CA LEU A 434 9.23 -18.49 -10.51
C LEU A 434 8.17 -17.43 -10.83
N ASP A 435 7.28 -17.68 -11.78
CA ASP A 435 6.17 -16.77 -12.11
C ASP A 435 4.81 -17.22 -11.52
N GLY A 436 4.73 -18.43 -10.99
CA GLY A 436 3.64 -18.95 -10.18
C GLY A 436 2.48 -19.49 -10.99
N ASP A 437 2.70 -19.92 -12.24
CA ASP A 437 1.69 -20.46 -13.14
C ASP A 437 1.55 -22.01 -13.07
N LEU A 438 2.30 -22.65 -12.17
CA LEU A 438 2.33 -24.09 -11.90
C LEU A 438 2.92 -24.94 -13.03
N ASP A 439 3.73 -24.35 -13.90
CA ASP A 439 4.70 -25.08 -14.70
C ASP A 439 6.13 -24.52 -14.51
N VAL A 440 7.11 -25.23 -15.06
CA VAL A 440 8.52 -24.79 -15.02
C VAL A 440 8.99 -24.69 -16.45
N ASP A 441 9.01 -23.49 -17.00
CA ASP A 441 9.21 -23.28 -18.43
C ASP A 441 10.26 -22.20 -18.77
N SER A 442 10.20 -21.69 -20.00
CA SER A 442 11.12 -20.68 -20.48
C SER A 442 10.96 -19.29 -19.81
N ASN A 443 9.76 -18.97 -19.31
CA ASN A 443 9.49 -17.74 -18.56
C ASN A 443 10.20 -17.79 -17.21
N ASP A 444 10.11 -18.90 -16.49
CA ASP A 444 10.86 -19.10 -15.25
C ASP A 444 12.36 -19.09 -15.50
N PHE A 445 12.82 -19.78 -16.55
CA PHE A 445 14.24 -19.78 -16.88
C PHE A 445 14.78 -18.37 -17.13
N ARG A 446 13.98 -17.49 -17.72
CA ARG A 446 14.36 -16.09 -17.95
C ARG A 446 14.51 -15.35 -16.62
N LEU A 447 13.64 -15.59 -15.64
CA LEU A 447 13.73 -15.03 -14.28
C LEU A 447 14.94 -15.58 -13.53
N PHE A 448 15.16 -16.90 -13.59
CA PHE A 448 16.31 -17.58 -12.99
C PHE A 448 17.62 -17.04 -13.56
N LYS A 449 17.73 -16.99 -14.89
CA LYS A 449 18.93 -16.51 -15.60
C LYS A 449 19.25 -15.07 -15.23
N ALA A 450 18.25 -14.20 -15.10
CA ALA A 450 18.46 -12.83 -14.67
C ALA A 450 19.07 -12.77 -13.26
N ASP A 451 18.53 -13.53 -12.32
CA ASP A 451 19.03 -13.59 -10.93
C ASP A 451 20.42 -14.23 -10.85
N PHE A 452 20.65 -15.32 -11.57
CA PHE A 452 21.94 -16.00 -11.64
C PHE A 452 23.06 -15.08 -12.11
N LEU A 453 22.78 -14.22 -13.10
CA LEU A 453 23.73 -13.20 -13.57
C LEU A 453 23.90 -12.06 -12.60
N ALA A 454 22.81 -11.60 -11.98
CA ALA A 454 22.86 -10.56 -10.95
C ALA A 454 23.69 -11.02 -9.73
N ALA A 455 23.71 -12.33 -9.44
CA ALA A 455 24.58 -12.95 -8.44
C ALA A 455 26.06 -13.06 -8.87
N GLY A 456 26.43 -12.57 -10.06
CA GLY A 456 27.81 -12.50 -10.53
C GLY A 456 28.33 -13.78 -11.20
N ASN A 457 27.47 -14.76 -11.46
CA ASN A 457 27.85 -15.98 -12.16
C ASN A 457 28.05 -15.73 -13.67
N ALA A 458 28.93 -16.50 -14.30
CA ALA A 458 29.18 -16.39 -15.74
C ALA A 458 28.13 -17.16 -16.56
N LEU A 459 27.63 -16.56 -17.65
CA LEU A 459 26.72 -17.23 -18.60
C LEU A 459 27.25 -18.59 -19.11
N GLY A 460 28.56 -18.69 -19.32
CA GLY A 460 29.20 -19.93 -19.77
C GLY A 460 29.09 -21.09 -18.77
N ALA A 461 28.82 -20.81 -17.49
CA ALA A 461 28.70 -21.83 -16.45
C ALA A 461 27.47 -22.72 -16.65
N LEU A 462 26.33 -22.15 -17.10
CA LEU A 462 25.11 -22.92 -17.37
C LEU A 462 25.32 -23.88 -18.56
N ALA A 463 25.87 -23.39 -19.66
CA ALA A 463 26.17 -24.19 -20.85
C ALA A 463 27.21 -25.29 -20.56
N ALA A 464 28.24 -24.98 -19.75
CA ALA A 464 29.23 -25.96 -19.32
C ALA A 464 28.63 -27.04 -18.41
N PHE A 465 27.67 -26.67 -17.55
CA PHE A 465 26.96 -27.60 -16.69
C PHE A 465 26.11 -28.60 -17.48
N GLU A 466 25.33 -28.13 -18.46
CA GLU A 466 24.54 -29.00 -19.35
C GLU A 466 25.44 -29.92 -20.19
N ALA A 467 26.53 -29.39 -20.74
CA ALA A 467 27.49 -30.17 -21.53
C ALA A 467 28.20 -31.26 -20.71
N ALA A 468 28.41 -31.04 -19.41
CA ALA A 468 28.96 -32.06 -18.51
C ALA A 468 27.92 -33.12 -18.07
N ALA A 469 26.63 -32.76 -18.03
CA ALA A 469 25.53 -33.63 -17.65
C ALA A 469 25.09 -34.59 -18.77
N VAL A 470 25.34 -34.24 -20.03
CA VAL A 470 25.13 -35.11 -21.19
C VAL A 470 26.45 -35.79 -21.54
N PRO A 471 26.63 -37.11 -21.32
CA PRO A 471 27.82 -37.79 -21.80
C PRO A 471 27.89 -37.62 -23.31
N GLU A 472 28.89 -36.88 -23.81
CA GLU A 472 29.13 -36.86 -25.24
C GLU A 472 29.30 -38.32 -25.70
N PRO A 473 28.61 -38.78 -26.76
CA PRO A 473 28.97 -40.04 -27.36
C PRO A 473 30.44 -39.89 -27.75
N SER A 474 31.32 -40.61 -27.06
CA SER A 474 32.77 -40.50 -27.30
C SER A 474 33.01 -40.44 -28.81
N SER A 475 33.82 -39.50 -29.28
CA SER A 475 34.15 -39.37 -30.70
C SER A 475 34.56 -40.71 -31.34
N VAL A 476 35.02 -41.66 -30.52
CA VAL A 476 35.22 -43.09 -30.81
C VAL A 476 33.92 -43.82 -31.22
N LEU A 477 32.82 -43.71 -30.48
CA LEU A 477 31.50 -44.28 -30.83
C LEU A 477 30.92 -43.68 -32.13
N LEU A 478 31.15 -42.39 -32.37
CA LEU A 478 30.73 -41.72 -33.61
C LEU A 478 31.60 -42.16 -34.80
N ALA A 479 32.91 -42.33 -34.59
CA ALA A 479 33.82 -42.87 -35.60
C ALA A 479 33.54 -44.35 -35.90
N ILE A 480 33.20 -45.16 -34.88
CA ILE A 480 32.84 -46.57 -35.05
C ILE A 480 31.52 -46.72 -35.81
N SER A 481 30.52 -45.91 -35.48
CA SER A 481 29.23 -45.93 -36.20
C SER A 481 29.35 -45.42 -37.64
N ALA A 482 30.16 -44.38 -37.88
CA ALA A 482 30.50 -43.94 -39.23
C ALA A 482 31.27 -45.01 -40.02
N ALA A 483 32.26 -45.66 -39.42
CA ALA A 483 33.01 -46.75 -40.07
C ALA A 483 32.11 -47.96 -40.38
N ALA A 484 31.21 -48.34 -39.46
CA ALA A 484 30.24 -49.41 -39.67
C ALA A 484 29.23 -49.08 -40.80
N ALA A 485 28.73 -47.85 -40.85
CA ALA A 485 27.84 -47.40 -41.93
C ALA A 485 28.55 -47.42 -43.29
N THR A 486 29.82 -47.02 -43.32
CA THR A 486 30.64 -47.05 -44.54
C THR A 486 30.93 -48.49 -45.00
N ALA A 487 31.23 -49.40 -44.06
CA ALA A 487 31.46 -50.82 -44.36
C ALA A 487 30.20 -51.52 -44.90
N VAL A 488 29.01 -51.19 -44.37
CA VAL A 488 27.72 -51.70 -44.88
C VAL A 488 27.40 -51.13 -46.27
N ALA A 489 27.69 -49.84 -46.50
CA ALA A 489 27.50 -49.20 -47.81
C ALA A 489 28.43 -49.79 -48.89
N VAL A 490 29.69 -50.11 -48.54
CA VAL A 490 30.64 -50.76 -49.45
C VAL A 490 30.25 -52.22 -49.72
N ARG A 491 29.73 -52.94 -48.72
CA ARG A 491 29.26 -54.33 -48.90
C ARG A 491 28.01 -54.45 -49.77
N ARG A 492 27.17 -53.41 -49.84
CA ARG A 492 25.99 -53.36 -50.74
C ARG A 492 26.32 -52.98 -52.19
N ARG A 493 27.55 -52.53 -52.49
CA ARG A 493 28.00 -52.12 -53.83
C ARG A 493 28.91 -53.14 -54.53
N ARG A 494 29.04 -54.36 -53.99
CA ARG A 494 29.76 -55.47 -54.62
C ARG A 494 28.81 -56.58 -55.04
#